data_AF-A0A1I5WJF4-F1
#
_entry.id   AF-A0A1I5WJF4-F1
#
_cell.length_a   1.000
_cell.length_b   1.000
_cell.length_c   1.000
_cell.angle_alpha   90.00
_cell.angle_beta   90.00
_cell.angle_gamma   90.00
#
_symmetry.space_group_name_H-M   'P 1'
#
loop_
_entity.id
_entity.type
_entity.pdbx_description
1 polymer ?
#
loop_
_entity_poly.entity_id
_entity_poly.type
_entity_poly.pdbx_seq_one_letter_code
_entity_poly.pdbx_strand_id
1 'polypeptide(L)'
;MVNSPPSRQPQPIQRPGLIASAFGLALRITGLLIVSLLFSILMEFAGLLLFWGDQGWRHSHAMLTSELGWLSEHFKSSLILQQPPQTTTRLLELLNHWLLVKTGFAEFTQQAQESSRGNGLWSGLSQLYLSIEDFVLAAVYISFTFAVRLTILLLTTPLFLLAMLTGFVDGLMRRDLRKFGAGRESSFVYHRAKRAMAPLLIAPWIIYLSLPFSLHPLLLLLPSAALLGMAVAITAATFKKYL
;
A
#
# COMPACT_ATOMS: atom_id res chain seq x y z
N MET A 1 7.40 -16.37 62.32
CA MET A 1 7.96 -15.28 61.50
C MET A 1 7.65 -15.59 60.04
N VAL A 2 6.73 -14.86 59.42
CA VAL A 2 6.34 -15.06 58.01
C VAL A 2 7.15 -14.08 57.16
N ASN A 3 7.98 -14.62 56.26
CA ASN A 3 8.76 -13.83 55.31
C ASN A 3 7.86 -13.39 54.15
N SER A 4 7.65 -12.09 54.00
CA SER A 4 6.99 -11.50 52.82
C SER A 4 7.92 -11.57 51.60
N PRO A 5 7.43 -11.90 50.39
CA PRO A 5 8.25 -11.88 49.19
C PRO A 5 8.60 -10.44 48.77
N PRO A 6 9.74 -10.21 48.09
CA PRO A 6 10.17 -8.87 47.68
C PRO A 6 9.21 -8.29 46.63
N SER A 7 8.79 -7.05 46.85
CA SER A 7 7.98 -6.27 45.91
C SER A 7 8.77 -6.00 44.63
N ARG A 8 8.31 -6.53 43.48
CA ARG A 8 8.81 -6.14 42.16
C ARG A 8 8.47 -4.66 41.92
N GLN A 9 9.48 -3.79 41.98
CA GLN A 9 9.33 -2.40 41.56
C GLN A 9 8.96 -2.36 40.06
N PRO A 10 7.97 -1.55 39.63
CA PRO A 10 7.70 -1.34 38.23
C PRO A 10 8.92 -0.72 37.56
N GLN A 11 9.51 -1.42 36.59
CA GLN A 11 10.59 -0.87 35.77
C GLN A 11 10.11 0.44 35.12
N PRO A 12 10.88 1.54 35.21
CA PRO A 12 10.52 2.78 34.55
C PRO A 12 10.46 2.51 33.04
N ILE A 13 9.27 2.68 32.46
CA ILE A 13 9.07 2.62 31.01
C ILE A 13 9.87 3.78 30.43
N GLN A 14 11.11 3.50 30.00
CA GLN A 14 11.94 4.46 29.29
C GLN A 14 11.21 4.78 27.99
N ARG A 15 10.54 5.93 27.95
CA ARG A 15 9.91 6.42 26.73
C ARG A 15 11.04 6.78 25.77
N PRO A 16 11.16 6.12 24.60
CA PRO A 16 12.15 6.53 23.61
C PRO A 16 11.91 7.99 23.27
N GLY A 17 12.99 8.78 23.18
CA GLY A 17 12.89 10.19 22.78
C GLY A 17 12.14 10.32 21.45
N LEU A 18 11.47 11.45 21.22
CA LEU A 18 10.64 11.69 20.02
C LEU A 18 11.38 11.34 18.72
N ILE A 19 12.68 11.69 18.63
CA ILE A 19 13.55 11.38 17.49
C ILE A 19 13.77 9.87 17.33
N ALA A 20 14.10 9.16 18.41
CA ALA A 20 14.28 7.71 18.39
C ALA A 20 12.97 6.98 18.04
N SER A 21 11.83 7.51 18.49
CA SER A 21 10.51 6.98 18.14
C SER A 21 10.15 7.20 16.67
N ALA A 22 10.50 8.37 16.11
CA ALA A 22 10.28 8.69 14.70
C ALA A 22 11.14 7.81 13.79
N PHE A 23 12.42 7.61 14.13
CA PHE A 23 13.31 6.70 13.41
C PHE A 23 12.82 5.26 13.47
N GLY A 24 12.39 4.79 14.66
CA GLY A 24 11.80 3.47 14.81
C GLY A 24 10.51 3.27 14.00
N LEU A 25 9.69 4.32 13.88
CA LEU A 25 8.48 4.29 13.06
C LEU A 25 8.82 4.24 11.57
N ALA A 26 9.76 5.08 11.11
CA ALA A 26 10.22 5.07 9.73
C ALA A 26 10.76 3.70 9.32
N LEU A 27 11.60 3.08 10.16
CA LEU A 27 12.14 1.74 9.90
C LEU A 27 11.03 0.67 9.80
N ARG A 28 10.00 0.76 10.67
CA ARG A 28 8.84 -0.15 10.62
C ARG A 28 8.04 0.01 9.34
N ILE A 29 7.82 1.24 8.88
CA ILE A 29 7.15 1.50 7.60
C ILE A 29 7.98 0.92 6.46
N THR A 30 9.28 1.21 6.40
CA THR A 30 10.17 0.67 5.36
C THR A 30 10.16 -0.85 5.34
N GLY A 31 10.26 -1.50 6.51
CA GLY A 31 10.16 -2.96 6.62
C GLY A 31 8.83 -3.49 6.12
N LEU A 32 7.71 -2.83 6.46
CA LEU A 32 6.38 -3.21 6.00
C LEU A 32 6.22 -3.04 4.48
N LEU A 33 6.78 -1.97 3.91
CA LEU A 33 6.80 -1.77 2.46
C LEU A 33 7.57 -2.88 1.75
N ILE A 34 8.77 -3.24 2.24
CA ILE A 34 9.57 -4.32 1.69
C ILE A 34 8.83 -5.66 1.76
N VAL A 35 8.24 -5.98 2.92
CA VAL A 35 7.45 -7.21 3.09
C VAL A 35 6.26 -7.24 2.13
N SER A 36 5.55 -6.12 1.96
CA SER A 36 4.42 -6.05 1.03
C SER A 36 4.84 -6.18 -0.44
N LEU A 37 6.00 -5.63 -0.82
CA LEU A 37 6.56 -5.79 -2.16
C LEU A 37 6.95 -7.24 -2.42
N LEU A 38 7.66 -7.87 -1.49
CA LEU A 38 8.04 -9.28 -1.60
C LEU A 38 6.80 -10.17 -1.68
N PHE A 39 5.79 -9.91 -0.85
CA PHE A 39 4.54 -10.63 -0.89
C PHE A 39 3.82 -10.47 -2.24
N SER A 40 3.81 -9.25 -2.80
CA SER A 40 3.22 -8.99 -4.12
C SER A 40 3.95 -9.76 -5.23
N ILE A 41 5.29 -9.76 -5.22
CA ILE A 41 6.11 -10.55 -6.18
C ILE A 41 5.82 -12.04 -6.05
N LEU A 42 5.78 -12.57 -4.82
CA LEU A 42 5.47 -13.98 -4.59
C LEU A 42 4.06 -14.36 -5.05
N MET A 43 3.08 -13.48 -4.82
CA MET A 43 1.70 -13.70 -5.28
C MET A 43 1.60 -13.70 -6.81
N GLU A 44 2.32 -12.82 -7.50
CA GLU A 44 2.37 -12.86 -8.97
C GLU A 44 3.06 -14.13 -9.46
N PHE A 45 4.16 -14.54 -8.84
CA PHE A 45 4.86 -15.76 -9.23
C PHE A 45 3.97 -16.98 -9.04
N ALA A 46 3.20 -17.04 -7.95
CA ALA A 46 2.17 -18.06 -7.75
C ALA A 46 1.05 -17.96 -8.80
N GLY A 47 0.62 -16.75 -9.17
CA GLY A 47 -0.36 -16.48 -10.22
C GLY A 47 0.09 -16.98 -11.59
N LEU A 48 1.34 -16.70 -11.97
CA LEU A 48 1.96 -17.18 -13.21
C LEU A 48 2.05 -18.71 -13.25
N LEU A 49 2.41 -19.35 -12.13
CA LEU A 49 2.53 -20.81 -12.06
C LEU A 49 1.19 -21.55 -12.05
N LEU A 50 0.13 -20.96 -11.47
CA LEU A 50 -1.14 -21.65 -11.24
C LEU A 50 -2.26 -21.24 -12.21
N PHE A 51 -2.31 -19.98 -12.63
CA PHE A 51 -3.48 -19.40 -13.32
C PHE A 51 -3.14 -18.70 -14.64
N TRP A 52 -1.95 -18.12 -14.77
CA TRP A 52 -1.60 -17.20 -15.86
C TRP A 52 -0.34 -17.58 -16.64
N GLY A 53 -0.03 -18.87 -16.72
CA GLY A 53 1.16 -19.38 -17.42
C GLY A 53 1.24 -18.94 -18.88
N ASP A 54 0.11 -18.76 -19.56
CA ASP A 54 0.06 -18.35 -20.97
C ASP A 54 0.20 -16.83 -21.19
N GLN A 55 -0.04 -16.00 -20.16
CA GLN A 55 0.01 -14.53 -20.28
C GLN A 55 1.36 -13.95 -19.83
N GLY A 56 2.10 -14.65 -18.97
CA GLY A 56 3.44 -14.25 -18.52
C GLY A 56 3.48 -12.81 -17.98
N TRP A 57 4.54 -12.09 -18.33
CA TRP A 57 4.74 -10.67 -17.95
C TRP A 57 3.67 -9.70 -18.48
N ARG A 58 2.87 -10.10 -19.48
CA ARG A 58 1.85 -9.21 -20.07
C ARG A 58 0.74 -8.88 -19.06
N HIS A 59 0.49 -9.77 -18.10
CA HIS A 59 -0.43 -9.51 -17.00
C HIS A 59 0.05 -8.33 -16.14
N SER A 60 1.30 -8.38 -15.67
CA SER A 60 1.90 -7.31 -14.86
C SER A 60 2.04 -5.98 -15.63
N HIS A 61 2.27 -6.03 -16.95
CA HIS A 61 2.26 -4.85 -17.81
C HIS A 61 0.85 -4.23 -17.93
N ALA A 62 -0.19 -5.04 -18.16
CA ALA A 62 -1.57 -4.57 -18.19
C ALA A 62 -2.00 -3.97 -16.84
N MET A 63 -1.55 -4.57 -15.74
CA MET A 63 -1.75 -4.06 -14.39
C MET A 63 -1.12 -2.67 -14.22
N LEU A 64 0.15 -2.50 -14.59
CA LEU A 64 0.85 -1.21 -14.51
C LEU A 64 0.15 -0.11 -15.34
N THR A 65 -0.25 -0.44 -16.56
CA THR A 65 -0.91 0.55 -17.45
C THR A 65 -2.28 0.99 -16.91
N SER A 66 -3.05 0.08 -16.30
CA SER A 66 -4.32 0.44 -15.64
C SER A 66 -4.12 1.36 -14.42
N GLU A 67 -3.13 1.09 -13.57
CA GLU A 67 -2.84 1.89 -12.38
C GLU A 67 -2.32 3.28 -12.77
N LEU A 68 -1.49 3.37 -13.81
CA LEU A 68 -1.08 4.65 -14.40
C LEU A 68 -2.26 5.41 -15.01
N GLY A 69 -3.18 4.69 -15.66
CA GLY A 69 -4.43 5.25 -16.18
C GLY A 69 -5.22 5.95 -15.09
N TRP A 70 -5.44 5.28 -13.95
CA TRP A 70 -6.15 5.85 -12.81
C TRP A 70 -5.42 7.01 -12.18
N LEU A 71 -4.09 6.93 -12.04
CA LEU A 71 -3.28 8.05 -11.55
C LEU A 71 -3.48 9.28 -12.45
N SER A 72 -3.49 9.08 -13.76
CA SER A 72 -3.70 10.18 -14.71
C SER A 72 -5.12 10.74 -14.63
N GLU A 73 -6.14 9.90 -14.50
CA GLU A 73 -7.55 10.33 -14.58
C GLU A 73 -8.00 11.06 -13.31
N HIS A 74 -7.68 10.52 -12.14
CA HIS A 74 -8.19 11.02 -10.86
C HIS A 74 -7.38 12.17 -10.29
N PHE A 75 -6.09 12.32 -10.68
CA PHE A 75 -5.22 13.36 -10.16
C PHE A 75 -4.94 14.51 -11.14
N LYS A 76 -5.51 14.48 -12.36
CA LYS A 76 -5.52 15.59 -13.34
C LYS A 76 -6.03 16.92 -12.77
N SER A 77 -6.89 16.87 -11.75
CA SER A 77 -7.58 18.02 -11.15
C SER A 77 -6.96 18.51 -9.83
N SER A 78 -5.96 17.81 -9.29
CA SER A 78 -5.38 18.14 -7.98
C SER A 78 -4.27 19.18 -8.08
N LEU A 79 -4.66 20.42 -8.38
CA LEU A 79 -4.07 21.76 -8.10
C LEU A 79 -2.55 22.04 -8.15
N ILE A 80 -1.65 21.05 -8.30
CA ILE A 80 -0.19 21.20 -8.10
C ILE A 80 0.60 20.84 -9.37
N LEU A 81 0.09 19.98 -10.24
CA LEU A 81 0.78 19.55 -11.46
C LEU A 81 -0.08 19.83 -12.69
N GLN A 82 0.00 21.06 -13.18
CA GLN A 82 -0.54 21.42 -14.48
C GLN A 82 0.29 20.67 -15.56
N GLN A 83 -0.37 19.77 -16.28
CA GLN A 83 0.10 19.02 -17.47
C GLN A 83 0.77 17.64 -17.24
N PRO A 84 -0.03 16.54 -17.20
CA PRO A 84 0.51 15.18 -17.20
C PRO A 84 0.23 14.23 -18.38
N PRO A 85 -0.57 14.48 -19.46
CA PRO A 85 -0.82 13.40 -20.44
C PRO A 85 0.46 12.95 -21.15
N GLN A 86 1.41 13.86 -21.34
CA GLN A 86 2.70 13.58 -22.00
C GLN A 86 3.75 13.04 -21.03
N THR A 87 3.65 13.33 -19.73
CA THR A 87 4.63 12.88 -18.73
C THR A 87 4.47 11.41 -18.42
N THR A 88 3.23 10.89 -18.46
CA THR A 88 2.94 9.47 -18.25
C THR A 88 3.40 8.63 -19.45
N THR A 89 3.17 9.09 -20.68
CA THR A 89 3.70 8.41 -21.87
C THR A 89 5.22 8.51 -21.93
N ARG A 90 5.80 9.67 -21.59
CA ARG A 90 7.27 9.80 -21.47
C ARG A 90 7.86 8.96 -20.36
N LEU A 91 7.18 8.77 -19.23
CA LEU A 91 7.61 7.84 -18.19
C LEU A 91 7.52 6.40 -18.69
N LEU A 92 6.46 6.03 -19.40
CA LEU A 92 6.32 4.70 -19.97
C LEU A 92 7.35 4.45 -21.09
N GLU A 93 7.64 5.44 -21.92
CA GLU A 93 8.67 5.43 -22.96
C GLU A 93 10.08 5.44 -22.36
N LEU A 94 10.34 6.25 -21.33
CA LEU A 94 11.60 6.24 -20.59
C LEU A 94 11.79 4.92 -19.90
N LEU A 95 10.76 4.36 -19.26
CA LEU A 95 10.80 3.05 -18.63
C LEU A 95 11.09 1.97 -19.65
N ASN A 96 10.36 1.95 -20.77
CA ASN A 96 10.56 0.99 -21.85
C ASN A 96 11.96 1.15 -22.47
N HIS A 97 12.40 2.38 -22.72
CA HIS A 97 13.73 2.68 -23.26
C HIS A 97 14.84 2.32 -22.25
N TRP A 98 14.68 2.59 -20.96
CA TRP A 98 15.66 2.21 -19.93
C TRP A 98 15.71 0.69 -19.74
N LEU A 99 14.54 0.02 -19.78
CA LEU A 99 14.44 -1.44 -19.79
C LEU A 99 15.19 -1.99 -21.00
N LEU A 100 14.87 -1.55 -22.21
CA LEU A 100 15.44 -2.08 -23.44
C LEU A 100 16.93 -1.76 -23.62
N VAL A 101 17.35 -0.53 -23.29
CA VAL A 101 18.71 -0.02 -23.58
C VAL A 101 19.70 -0.34 -22.47
N LYS A 102 19.29 -0.33 -21.19
CA LYS A 102 20.24 -0.48 -20.08
C LYS A 102 20.33 -1.89 -19.50
N THR A 103 19.36 -2.76 -19.78
CA THR A 103 19.45 -4.18 -19.39
C THR A 103 20.09 -5.07 -20.46
N GLY A 104 20.47 -4.52 -21.63
CA GLY A 104 21.15 -5.26 -22.69
C GLY A 104 20.26 -6.21 -23.50
N PHE A 105 18.94 -5.97 -23.48
CA PHE A 105 17.92 -6.91 -24.00
C PHE A 105 17.89 -7.00 -25.53
N ALA A 106 18.19 -5.90 -26.25
CA ALA A 106 18.23 -5.90 -27.71
C ALA A 106 19.37 -6.77 -28.28
N GLU A 107 20.49 -6.89 -27.56
CA GLU A 107 21.60 -7.79 -27.94
C GLU A 107 21.31 -9.25 -27.58
N PHE A 108 20.60 -9.50 -26.47
CA PHE A 108 20.27 -10.86 -26.03
C PHE A 108 19.29 -11.58 -26.97
N THR A 109 18.35 -10.83 -27.56
CA THR A 109 17.38 -11.37 -28.54
C THR A 109 18.03 -11.74 -29.88
N GLN A 110 19.09 -11.03 -30.32
CA GLN A 110 19.84 -11.39 -31.53
C GLN A 110 20.72 -12.64 -31.31
N GLN A 111 21.31 -12.78 -30.13
CA GLN A 111 22.10 -13.96 -29.78
C GLN A 111 21.25 -15.24 -29.64
N ALA A 112 19.96 -15.11 -29.31
CA ALA A 112 18.99 -16.21 -29.27
C ALA A 112 18.60 -16.73 -30.67
N GLN A 113 18.61 -15.87 -31.68
CA GLN A 113 18.24 -16.24 -33.06
C GLN A 113 19.37 -17.00 -33.77
N GLU A 114 20.63 -16.69 -33.47
CA GLU A 114 21.79 -17.42 -34.01
C GLU A 114 22.02 -18.76 -33.31
N SER A 115 21.71 -18.86 -32.01
CA SER A 115 21.89 -20.10 -31.22
C SER A 115 20.81 -21.16 -31.51
N SER A 116 19.64 -20.77 -32.05
CA SER A 116 18.54 -21.69 -32.39
C SER A 116 18.76 -22.51 -33.67
N ARG A 117 19.92 -22.36 -34.34
CA ARG A 117 20.26 -23.15 -35.54
C ARG A 117 21.07 -24.42 -35.24
N GLY A 118 21.38 -24.70 -33.97
CA GLY A 118 22.20 -25.84 -33.54
C GLY A 118 21.52 -26.79 -32.53
N ASN A 119 21.08 -27.96 -33.02
CA ASN A 119 20.81 -29.22 -32.30
C ASN A 119 20.00 -29.22 -30.98
N GLY A 120 18.71 -29.60 -31.11
CA GLY A 120 18.01 -30.70 -30.41
C GLY A 120 18.00 -30.79 -28.88
N LEU A 121 19.16 -30.69 -28.21
CA LEU A 121 19.32 -30.85 -26.76
C LEU A 121 19.18 -29.53 -25.98
N TRP A 122 19.43 -28.40 -26.63
CA TRP A 122 19.32 -27.06 -26.02
C TRP A 122 17.90 -26.47 -26.04
N SER A 123 16.96 -27.11 -26.75
CA SER A 123 15.56 -26.65 -26.81
C SER A 123 14.83 -26.73 -25.45
N GLY A 124 15.20 -27.69 -24.60
CA GLY A 124 14.66 -27.81 -23.24
C GLY A 124 15.26 -26.78 -22.26
N LEU A 125 16.53 -26.40 -22.47
CA LEU A 125 17.19 -25.33 -21.70
C LEU A 125 16.69 -23.94 -22.11
N SER A 126 16.40 -23.72 -23.39
CA SER A 126 15.76 -22.48 -23.85
C SER A 126 14.34 -22.30 -23.29
N GLN A 127 13.58 -23.38 -23.08
CA GLN A 127 12.26 -23.32 -22.44
C GLN A 127 12.33 -22.87 -20.97
N LEU A 128 13.34 -23.36 -20.23
CA LEU A 128 13.62 -22.93 -18.86
C LEU A 128 14.16 -21.50 -18.81
N TYR A 129 14.92 -21.07 -19.83
CA TYR A 129 15.47 -19.73 -19.93
C TYR A 129 14.39 -18.67 -20.23
N LEU A 130 13.45 -18.97 -21.14
CA LEU A 130 12.28 -18.13 -21.43
C LEU A 130 11.37 -17.95 -20.20
N SER A 131 11.25 -18.99 -19.37
CA SER A 131 10.48 -18.90 -18.12
C SER A 131 11.12 -17.92 -17.12
N ILE A 132 12.45 -17.92 -17.00
CA ILE A 132 13.19 -17.00 -16.10
C ILE A 132 13.03 -15.54 -16.55
N GLU A 133 13.02 -15.31 -17.86
CA GLU A 133 12.80 -13.98 -18.46
C GLU A 133 11.44 -13.39 -18.05
N ASP A 134 10.39 -14.20 -18.18
CA ASP A 134 9.02 -13.80 -17.79
C ASP A 134 8.91 -13.48 -16.30
N PHE A 135 9.59 -14.22 -15.42
CA PHE A 135 9.62 -13.94 -13.97
C PHE A 135 10.36 -12.64 -13.64
N VAL A 136 11.50 -12.37 -14.29
CA VAL A 136 12.27 -11.14 -14.07
C VAL A 136 11.48 -9.92 -14.56
N LEU A 137 10.86 -10.01 -15.74
CA LEU A 137 10.00 -8.94 -16.28
C LEU A 137 8.79 -8.69 -15.37
N ALA A 138 8.12 -9.75 -14.91
CA ALA A 138 7.02 -9.62 -13.96
C ALA A 138 7.47 -8.91 -12.67
N ALA A 139 8.60 -9.31 -12.07
CA ALA A 139 9.12 -8.67 -10.86
C ALA A 139 9.41 -7.17 -11.04
N VAL A 140 9.92 -6.77 -12.20
CA VAL A 140 10.17 -5.36 -12.54
C VAL A 140 8.86 -4.59 -12.68
N TYR A 141 7.88 -5.12 -13.43
CA TYR A 141 6.58 -4.47 -13.59
C TYR A 141 5.80 -4.37 -12.29
N ILE A 142 5.86 -5.38 -11.42
CA ILE A 142 5.28 -5.33 -10.06
C ILE A 142 5.96 -4.25 -9.22
N SER A 143 7.29 -4.12 -9.30
CA SER A 143 8.02 -3.09 -8.57
C SER A 143 7.60 -1.68 -8.99
N PHE A 144 7.39 -1.45 -10.29
CA PHE A 144 6.85 -0.18 -10.78
C PHE A 144 5.39 0.02 -10.36
N THR A 145 4.56 -1.02 -10.46
CA THR A 145 3.17 -0.98 -10.03
C THR A 145 3.07 -0.64 -8.55
N PHE A 146 3.95 -1.20 -7.73
CA PHE A 146 4.08 -0.90 -6.31
C PHE A 146 4.42 0.58 -6.07
N ALA A 147 5.36 1.15 -6.83
CA ALA A 147 5.70 2.57 -6.73
C ALA A 147 4.53 3.48 -7.14
N VAL A 148 3.80 3.13 -8.19
CA VAL A 148 2.58 3.86 -8.61
C VAL A 148 1.51 3.80 -7.51
N ARG A 149 1.25 2.62 -6.94
CA ARG A 149 0.28 2.45 -5.84
C ARG A 149 0.67 3.19 -4.58
N LEU A 150 1.95 3.19 -4.24
CA LEU A 150 2.48 3.99 -3.12
C LEU A 150 2.23 5.49 -3.36
N THR A 151 2.41 5.94 -4.60
CA THR A 151 2.11 7.32 -5.01
C THR A 151 0.62 7.61 -4.87
N ILE A 152 -0.27 6.76 -5.38
CA ILE A 152 -1.73 6.90 -5.24
C ILE A 152 -2.14 6.98 -3.76
N LEU A 153 -1.58 6.11 -2.91
CA LEU A 153 -1.81 6.14 -1.47
C LEU A 153 -1.36 7.44 -0.84
N LEU A 154 -0.15 7.91 -1.19
CA LEU A 154 0.39 9.17 -0.69
C LEU A 154 -0.52 10.36 -1.06
N LEU A 155 -0.99 10.42 -2.31
CA LEU A 155 -1.92 11.45 -2.76
C LEU A 155 -3.32 11.31 -2.12
N THR A 156 -3.69 10.12 -1.63
CA THR A 156 -4.96 9.89 -0.92
C THR A 156 -4.86 10.19 0.59
N THR A 157 -3.66 10.36 1.15
CA THR A 157 -3.48 10.78 2.56
C THR A 157 -4.29 12.01 2.99
N PRO A 158 -4.40 13.11 2.21
CA PRO A 158 -5.23 14.25 2.58
C PRO A 158 -6.71 13.89 2.73
N LEU A 159 -7.23 12.94 1.94
CA LEU A 159 -8.63 12.48 2.04
C LEU A 159 -8.89 11.86 3.41
N PHE A 160 -8.01 10.96 3.88
CA PHE A 160 -8.12 10.35 5.21
C PHE A 160 -8.01 11.39 6.32
N LEU A 161 -7.12 12.37 6.16
CA LEU A 161 -6.94 13.44 7.14
C LEU A 161 -8.20 14.32 7.25
N LEU A 162 -8.80 14.70 6.12
CA LEU A 162 -10.06 15.44 6.10
C LEU A 162 -11.22 14.63 6.69
N ALA A 163 -11.32 13.33 6.39
CA ALA A 163 -12.33 12.45 6.98
C ALA A 163 -12.19 12.35 8.51
N MET A 164 -10.95 12.26 9.01
CA MET A 164 -10.68 12.28 10.45
C MET A 164 -11.04 13.64 11.07
N LEU A 165 -10.68 14.75 10.43
CA LEU A 165 -10.97 16.09 10.93
C LEU A 165 -12.48 16.36 10.99
N THR A 166 -13.19 16.06 9.91
CA THR A 166 -14.66 16.21 9.84
C THR A 166 -15.36 15.34 10.87
N GLY A 167 -14.97 14.06 10.99
CA GLY A 167 -15.45 13.17 12.03
C GLY A 167 -15.18 13.70 13.43
N PHE A 168 -13.98 14.24 13.68
CA PHE A 168 -13.62 14.83 14.96
C PHE A 168 -14.49 16.04 15.31
N VAL A 169 -14.68 16.98 14.38
CA VAL A 169 -15.53 18.17 14.59
C VAL A 169 -16.98 17.77 14.86
N ASP A 170 -17.55 16.85 14.07
CA ASP A 170 -18.92 16.34 14.30
C ASP A 170 -19.03 15.64 15.66
N GLY A 171 -18.03 14.82 16.02
CA GLY A 171 -17.97 14.17 17.32
C GLY A 171 -17.90 15.16 18.49
N LEU A 172 -17.14 16.26 18.36
CA LEU A 172 -17.09 17.34 19.35
C LEU A 172 -18.44 18.05 19.48
N MET A 173 -19.13 18.33 18.37
CA MET A 173 -20.45 18.96 18.37
C MET A 173 -21.50 18.07 19.07
N ARG A 174 -21.49 16.76 18.76
CA ARG A 174 -22.34 15.77 19.46
C ARG A 174 -22.03 15.66 20.94
N ARG A 175 -20.75 15.77 21.31
CA ARG A 175 -20.32 15.80 22.72
C ARG A 175 -20.91 17.01 23.43
N ASP A 176 -20.93 18.18 22.78
CA ASP A 176 -21.47 19.41 23.35
C ASP A 176 -22.98 19.33 23.55
N LEU A 177 -23.73 18.89 22.53
CA LEU A 177 -25.16 18.58 22.64
C LEU A 177 -25.48 17.59 23.78
N ARG A 178 -24.67 16.53 23.94
CA ARG A 178 -24.84 15.55 25.02
C ARG A 178 -24.65 16.16 26.41
N LYS A 179 -23.74 17.15 26.56
CA LYS A 179 -23.54 17.85 27.84
C LYS A 179 -24.78 18.64 28.25
N PHE A 180 -25.49 19.23 27.30
CA PHE A 180 -26.74 19.95 27.56
C PHE A 180 -27.95 19.01 27.71
N GLY A 181 -27.98 17.88 26.99
CA GLY A 181 -29.13 16.97 26.92
C GLY A 181 -29.15 15.79 27.91
N ALA A 182 -28.31 15.76 28.94
CA ALA A 182 -28.23 14.67 29.93
C ALA A 182 -28.13 13.24 29.33
N GLY A 183 -27.46 13.09 28.18
CA GLY A 183 -27.34 11.80 27.48
C GLY A 183 -26.43 10.79 28.21
N ARG A 184 -26.80 9.50 28.18
CA ARG A 184 -26.05 8.42 28.85
C ARG A 184 -24.66 8.19 28.21
N GLU A 185 -23.65 7.99 29.04
CA GLU A 185 -22.29 7.68 28.58
C GLU A 185 -22.08 6.15 28.50
N SER A 186 -21.88 5.60 27.30
CA SER A 186 -21.45 4.20 27.15
C SER A 186 -19.93 4.14 26.95
N SER A 187 -19.21 3.70 27.98
CA SER A 187 -17.75 3.50 27.91
C SER A 187 -17.37 2.36 26.96
N PHE A 188 -18.26 1.39 26.75
CA PHE A 188 -18.04 0.26 25.84
C PHE A 188 -17.90 0.71 24.38
N VAL A 189 -18.73 1.66 23.95
CA VAL A 189 -18.72 2.22 22.59
C VAL A 189 -17.40 2.93 22.31
N TYR A 190 -16.88 3.68 23.29
CA TYR A 190 -15.58 4.35 23.19
C TYR A 190 -14.45 3.35 22.92
N HIS A 191 -14.35 2.28 23.71
CA HIS A 191 -13.27 1.30 23.56
C HIS A 191 -13.35 0.57 22.22
N ARG A 192 -14.56 0.23 21.75
CA ARG A 192 -14.73 -0.41 20.43
C ARG A 192 -14.34 0.53 19.29
N ALA A 193 -14.81 1.78 19.33
CA ALA A 193 -14.50 2.76 18.30
C ALA A 193 -13.00 3.10 18.27
N LYS A 194 -12.36 3.27 19.43
CA LYS A 194 -10.92 3.50 19.56
C LYS A 194 -10.10 2.34 18.98
N ARG A 195 -10.52 1.10 19.22
CA ARG A 195 -9.84 -0.09 18.65
C ARG A 195 -10.05 -0.21 17.14
N ALA A 196 -11.15 0.31 16.60
CA ALA A 196 -11.45 0.27 15.17
C ALA A 196 -10.65 1.28 14.33
N MET A 197 -10.16 2.38 14.91
CA MET A 197 -9.43 3.42 14.17
C MET A 197 -8.14 2.90 13.53
N ALA A 198 -7.33 2.15 14.28
CA ALA A 198 -6.05 1.62 13.79
C ALA A 198 -6.18 0.68 12.57
N PRO A 199 -7.06 -0.36 12.58
CA PRO A 199 -7.24 -1.22 11.40
C PRO A 199 -7.89 -0.47 10.24
N LEU A 200 -8.79 0.48 10.48
CA LEU A 200 -9.39 1.27 9.40
C LEU A 200 -8.38 2.17 8.67
N LEU A 201 -7.35 2.62 9.37
CA LEU A 201 -6.28 3.42 8.77
C LEU A 201 -5.27 2.54 8.01
N ILE A 202 -4.86 1.42 8.60
CA ILE A 202 -3.73 0.62 8.09
C ILE A 202 -4.17 -0.44 7.08
N ALA A 203 -5.34 -1.06 7.27
CA ALA A 203 -5.78 -2.17 6.42
C ALA A 203 -5.91 -1.78 4.92
N PRO A 204 -6.50 -0.63 4.53
CA PRO A 204 -6.60 -0.26 3.13
C PRO A 204 -5.23 -0.13 2.46
N TRP A 205 -4.21 0.32 3.20
CA TRP A 205 -2.85 0.48 2.70
C TRP A 205 -2.20 -0.88 2.41
N ILE A 206 -2.28 -1.79 3.38
CA ILE A 206 -1.73 -3.15 3.23
C ILE A 206 -2.44 -3.88 2.09
N ILE A 207 -3.78 -3.84 2.08
CA ILE A 207 -4.59 -4.54 1.08
C ILE A 207 -4.27 -4.02 -0.32
N TYR A 208 -4.22 -2.70 -0.51
CA TYR A 208 -3.97 -2.12 -1.82
C TYR A 208 -2.55 -2.39 -2.34
N LEU A 209 -1.54 -2.35 -1.47
CA LEU A 209 -0.15 -2.63 -1.86
C LEU A 209 0.11 -4.10 -2.16
N SER A 210 -0.57 -5.02 -1.48
CA SER A 210 -0.36 -6.47 -1.61
C SER A 210 -1.18 -7.14 -2.70
N LEU A 211 -2.11 -6.41 -3.32
CA LEU A 211 -3.07 -7.00 -4.24
C LEU A 211 -2.42 -7.40 -5.58
N PRO A 212 -2.53 -8.64 -6.07
CA PRO A 212 -1.95 -9.03 -7.36
C PRO A 212 -2.82 -8.63 -8.57
N PHE A 213 -3.87 -7.84 -8.36
CA PHE A 213 -4.77 -7.38 -9.42
C PHE A 213 -5.01 -5.88 -9.29
N SER A 214 -5.33 -5.22 -10.40
CA SER A 214 -5.69 -3.81 -10.39
C SER A 214 -7.11 -3.63 -9.86
N LEU A 215 -7.26 -2.90 -8.75
CA LEU A 215 -8.56 -2.46 -8.24
C LEU A 215 -8.64 -0.94 -8.24
N HIS A 216 -9.80 -0.41 -8.60
CA HIS A 216 -10.03 1.04 -8.57
C HIS A 216 -9.77 1.58 -7.15
N PRO A 217 -8.83 2.53 -6.97
CA PRO A 217 -8.40 2.96 -5.65
C PRO A 217 -9.56 3.52 -4.80
N LEU A 218 -10.52 4.20 -5.42
CA LEU A 218 -11.62 4.85 -4.72
C LEU A 218 -12.60 3.84 -4.09
N LEU A 219 -12.82 2.68 -4.74
CA LEU A 219 -13.71 1.64 -4.22
C LEU A 219 -13.22 1.08 -2.88
N LEU A 220 -11.92 1.03 -2.67
CA LEU A 220 -11.34 0.57 -1.41
C LEU A 220 -11.15 1.72 -0.42
N LEU A 221 -10.61 2.86 -0.88
CA LEU A 221 -10.18 3.95 -0.02
C LEU A 221 -11.36 4.80 0.49
N LEU A 222 -12.37 5.07 -0.33
CA LEU A 222 -13.52 5.90 0.05
C LEU A 222 -14.36 5.31 1.20
N PRO A 223 -14.83 4.03 1.16
CA PRO A 223 -15.57 3.47 2.28
C PRO A 223 -14.72 3.38 3.54
N SER A 224 -13.42 3.09 3.39
CA SER A 224 -12.52 3.05 4.54
C SER A 224 -12.32 4.41 5.20
N ALA A 225 -12.20 5.49 4.42
CA ALA A 225 -12.12 6.86 4.92
C ALA A 225 -13.42 7.28 5.62
N ALA A 226 -14.58 6.94 5.05
CA ALA A 226 -15.88 7.21 5.67
C ALA A 226 -16.04 6.49 7.02
N LEU A 227 -15.71 5.20 7.08
CA LEU A 227 -15.73 4.42 8.32
C LEU A 227 -14.75 4.96 9.36
N LEU A 228 -13.56 5.40 8.93
CA LEU A 228 -12.58 6.03 9.82
C LEU A 228 -13.14 7.33 10.40
N GLY A 229 -13.71 8.21 9.58
CA GLY A 229 -14.36 9.45 10.03
C GLY A 229 -15.49 9.18 11.02
N MET A 230 -16.32 8.17 10.75
CA MET A 230 -17.38 7.74 11.67
C MET A 230 -16.81 7.22 13.01
N ALA A 231 -15.75 6.41 12.98
CA ALA A 231 -15.08 5.94 14.20
C ALA A 231 -14.48 7.11 15.01
N VAL A 232 -13.92 8.11 14.34
CA VAL A 232 -13.41 9.33 14.98
C VAL A 232 -14.55 10.14 15.61
N ALA A 233 -15.67 10.29 14.91
CA ALA A 233 -16.84 10.98 15.45
C ALA A 233 -17.38 10.30 16.71
N ILE A 234 -17.52 8.97 16.70
CA ILE A 234 -17.98 8.20 17.85
C ILE A 234 -17.01 8.31 19.02
N THR A 235 -15.69 8.22 18.77
CA THR A 235 -14.69 8.34 19.84
C THR A 235 -14.66 9.73 20.47
N ALA A 236 -14.75 10.80 19.66
CA ALA A 236 -14.81 12.17 20.16
C ALA A 236 -16.11 12.46 20.92
N ALA A 237 -17.26 11.95 20.43
CA ALA A 237 -18.56 12.10 21.08
C ALA A 237 -18.65 11.40 22.45
N THR A 238 -17.97 10.27 22.60
CA THR A 238 -18.01 9.44 23.82
C THR A 238 -16.91 9.76 24.84
N PHE A 239 -16.03 10.71 24.54
CA PHE A 239 -14.94 11.10 25.44
C PHE A 239 -15.50 11.69 26.75
N LYS A 240 -15.08 11.12 27.89
CA LYS A 240 -15.60 11.49 29.22
C LYS A 240 -15.36 12.97 29.54
N LYS A 241 -16.31 13.53 30.29
CA LYS A 241 -16.45 14.97 30.61
C LYS A 241 -15.32 15.56 31.47
N TYR A 242 -14.48 14.75 32.10
CA TYR A 242 -13.47 15.20 33.07
C TYR A 242 -12.10 14.60 32.76
N LEU A 243 -11.13 15.48 32.52
CA LEU A 243 -9.69 15.29 32.69
C LEU A 243 -9.26 16.17 33.85
#